data_AF-A0A383BF21-F1
#
_entry.id   AF-A0A383BF21-F1
#
_cell.length_a   1.000
_cell.length_b   1.000
_cell.length_c   1.000
_cell.angle_alpha   90.00
_cell.angle_beta   90.00
_cell.angle_gamma   90.00
#
_symmetry.space_group_name_H-M   'P 1'
#
loop_
_entity.id
_entity.type
_entity.pdbx_description
1 polymer ?
#
loop_
_entity_poly.entity_id
_entity_poly.type
_entity_poly.pdbx_seq_one_letter_code
_entity_poly.pdbx_strand_id
1 'polypeptide(L)'
;MDLGKDPIPELIHKLAIPASIGFFFNTMFNVVDTFYAGKLSTLALAALTFSMPPFLGFLALGIGLGQASNALIGNEQGAGN
;
A
#
# COMPACT_ATOMS: atom_id res chain seq x y z
N MET A 1 -15.84 -12.81 -9.02
CA MET A 1 -14.67 -13.68 -8.83
C MET A 1 -15.04 -14.63 -7.73
N ASP A 2 -15.17 -15.91 -8.04
CA ASP A 2 -15.41 -16.93 -7.03
C ASP A 2 -14.05 -17.52 -6.66
N LEU A 3 -13.48 -17.01 -5.56
CA LEU A 3 -12.13 -17.34 -5.11
C LEU A 3 -11.93 -18.84 -4.83
N GLY A 4 -13.02 -19.62 -4.66
CA GLY A 4 -12.98 -21.06 -4.43
C GLY A 4 -13.16 -21.94 -5.67
N LYS A 5 -13.56 -21.36 -6.82
CA LYS A 5 -13.88 -22.12 -8.05
C LYS A 5 -13.09 -21.69 -9.28
N ASP A 6 -12.67 -20.44 -9.35
CA ASP A 6 -11.94 -19.92 -10.51
C ASP A 6 -10.49 -20.44 -10.53
N PRO A 7 -9.88 -20.70 -11.70
CA PRO A 7 -8.51 -21.21 -11.78
C PRO A 7 -7.50 -20.21 -11.23
N ILE A 8 -6.58 -20.70 -10.39
CA ILE A 8 -5.57 -19.90 -9.67
C ILE A 8 -4.81 -18.89 -10.57
N PRO A 9 -4.32 -19.26 -11.77
CA PRO A 9 -3.59 -18.31 -12.62
C PRO A 9 -4.44 -17.12 -13.08
N GLU A 10 -5.74 -17.34 -13.32
CA GLU A 10 -6.67 -16.30 -13.74
C GLU A 10 -6.96 -15.32 -12.59
N LEU A 11 -7.16 -15.85 -11.38
CA LEU A 11 -7.35 -15.07 -10.16
C LEU A 11 -6.11 -14.23 -9.84
N ILE A 12 -4.91 -14.80 -9.98
CA ILE A 12 -3.65 -14.07 -9.78
C ILE A 12 -3.56 -12.89 -10.75
N HIS A 13 -3.80 -13.08 -12.05
CA HIS A 13 -3.74 -11.96 -12.99
C HIS A 13 -4.79 -10.89 -12.71
N LYS A 14 -6.01 -11.31 -12.37
CA LYS A 14 -7.12 -10.41 -12.04
C LYS A 14 -6.88 -9.56 -10.79
N LEU A 15 -6.08 -10.04 -9.84
CA LEU A 15 -5.74 -9.31 -8.61
C LEU A 15 -4.38 -8.60 -8.69
N ALA A 16 -3.35 -9.29 -9.17
CA ALA A 16 -1.98 -8.81 -9.20
C ALA A 16 -1.82 -7.67 -10.21
N ILE A 17 -2.42 -7.74 -11.41
CA ILE A 17 -2.25 -6.69 -12.42
C ILE A 17 -2.79 -5.34 -11.91
N PRO A 18 -4.04 -5.23 -11.42
CA PRO A 18 -4.53 -3.96 -10.86
C PRO A 18 -3.72 -3.49 -9.66
N ALA A 19 -3.36 -4.39 -8.74
CA ALA A 19 -2.56 -4.05 -7.56
C ALA A 19 -1.18 -3.52 -7.95
N SER A 20 -0.47 -4.20 -8.86
CA SER A 20 0.84 -3.79 -9.34
C SER A 20 0.82 -2.44 -10.03
N ILE A 21 -0.22 -2.15 -10.85
CA ILE A 21 -0.40 -0.83 -11.46
C ILE A 21 -0.57 0.23 -10.35
N GLY A 22 -1.43 -0.03 -9.37
CA GLY A 22 -1.64 0.88 -8.24
C GLY A 22 -0.35 1.16 -7.45
N PHE A 23 0.40 0.11 -7.10
CA PHE A 23 1.68 0.24 -6.41
C PHE A 23 2.73 0.98 -7.26
N PHE A 24 2.79 0.72 -8.55
CA PHE A 24 3.71 1.41 -9.46
C PHE A 24 3.47 2.92 -9.46
N PHE A 25 2.23 3.36 -9.62
CA PHE A 25 1.89 4.78 -9.58
C PHE A 25 2.07 5.39 -8.19
N ASN A 26 1.80 4.64 -7.12
CA ASN A 26 2.08 5.08 -5.75
C ASN A 26 3.58 5.36 -5.54
N THR A 27 4.46 4.45 -5.97
CA THR A 27 5.91 4.68 -5.92
C THR A 27 6.33 5.85 -6.79
N MET A 28 5.78 5.97 -8.01
CA MET A 28 6.11 7.09 -8.89
C MET A 28 5.68 8.44 -8.34
N PHE A 29 4.55 8.52 -7.66
CA PHE A 29 4.12 9.72 -6.94
C PHE A 29 5.19 10.16 -5.92
N ASN A 30 5.69 9.23 -5.10
CA ASN A 30 6.72 9.53 -4.10
C ASN A 30 8.04 10.04 -4.76
N VAL A 31 8.42 9.47 -5.90
CA VAL A 31 9.62 9.91 -6.65
C VAL A 31 9.43 11.30 -7.25
N VAL A 32 8.29 11.55 -7.89
CA VAL A 32 7.96 12.85 -8.51
C VAL A 32 7.90 13.94 -7.42
N ASP A 33 7.22 13.68 -6.31
CA ASP A 33 7.13 14.61 -5.18
C ASP A 33 8.51 15.01 -4.65
N THR A 34 9.37 14.01 -4.38
CA THR A 34 10.74 14.25 -3.91
C THR A 34 11.59 15.01 -4.93
N PHE A 35 11.47 14.66 -6.22
CA PHE A 35 12.21 15.31 -7.31
C PHE A 35 11.86 16.80 -7.44
N TYR A 36 10.56 17.12 -7.44
CA TYR A 36 10.10 18.50 -7.54
C TYR A 36 10.35 19.30 -6.26
N ALA A 37 10.17 18.70 -5.08
CA ALA A 37 10.52 19.35 -3.82
C ALA A 37 12.02 19.67 -3.72
N GLY A 38 12.88 18.77 -4.21
CA GLY A 38 14.32 19.01 -4.32
C GLY A 38 14.70 20.15 -5.29
N LYS A 39 13.93 20.35 -6.37
CA LYS A 39 14.10 21.49 -7.26
C LYS A 39 13.62 22.81 -6.68
N LEU A 40 12.66 22.78 -5.75
CA LEU A 40 12.08 23.99 -5.16
C LEU A 40 13.04 24.66 -4.18
N SER A 41 13.60 23.90 -3.24
CA SER A 41 14.61 24.37 -2.28
C SER A 41 15.26 23.21 -1.54
N THR A 42 16.55 23.31 -1.24
CA THR A 42 17.24 22.37 -0.35
C THR A 42 16.61 22.29 1.03
N LEU A 43 16.02 23.40 1.51
CA LEU A 43 15.30 23.43 2.78
C LEU A 43 14.00 22.60 2.73
N ALA A 44 13.29 22.62 1.58
CA ALA A 44 12.07 21.84 1.40
C ALA A 44 12.36 20.32 1.37
N LEU A 45 13.44 19.91 0.70
CA LEU A 45 13.88 18.51 0.70
C LEU A 45 14.36 18.03 2.08
N ALA A 46 15.05 18.90 2.84
CA ALA A 46 15.46 18.62 4.21
C ALA A 46 14.25 18.47 5.14
N ALA A 47 13.23 19.33 5.00
CA ALA A 47 11.99 19.25 5.77
C ALA A 47 11.19 17.97 5.50
N LEU A 48 11.14 17.50 4.24
CA LEU A 48 10.56 16.21 3.88
C LEU A 48 11.26 15.04 4.59
N THR A 49 12.60 15.04 4.59
CA THR A 49 13.39 14.00 5.25
C THR A 49 13.19 14.02 6.77
N PHE A 50 13.08 15.21 7.37
CA PHE A 50 12.81 15.35 8.81
C PHE A 50 11.41 14.84 9.19
N SER A 51 10.45 14.92 8.26
CA SER A 51 9.06 14.48 8.48
C SER A 51 8.86 12.97 8.31
N MET A 52 9.87 12.23 7.82
CA MET A 52 9.78 10.78 7.57
C MET A 52 9.53 9.93 8.83
N PRO A 53 10.21 10.13 9.97
CA PRO A 53 10.01 9.30 11.15
C PRO A 53 8.56 9.29 11.70
N PRO A 54 7.88 10.44 11.90
CA PRO A 54 6.48 10.41 12.33
C PRO A 54 5.55 9.86 11.24
N PHE A 55 5.82 10.15 9.96
CA PHE A 55 5.04 9.60 8.84
C PHE A 55 5.06 8.07 8.82
N LEU A 56 6.23 7.44 8.97
CA LEU A 56 6.36 5.99 9.05
C LEU A 56 5.61 5.41 10.26
N GLY A 57 5.60 6.13 11.39
CA GLY A 57 4.82 5.75 12.57
C GLY A 57 3.32 5.67 12.27
N PHE A 58 2.74 6.71 11.66
CA PHE A 58 1.34 6.71 11.28
C PHE A 58 1.01 5.68 10.18
N LEU A 59 1.91 5.51 9.22
CA LEU A 59 1.77 4.51 8.16
C LEU A 59 1.72 3.08 8.74
N ALA A 60 2.64 2.78 9.66
CA ALA A 60 2.69 1.48 10.34
C ALA A 60 1.40 1.20 11.12
N LEU A 61 0.84 2.21 11.81
CA LEU A 61 -0.44 2.07 12.49
C LEU A 61 -1.59 1.79 11.52
N GLY A 62 -1.67 2.54 10.42
CA GLY A 62 -2.72 2.35 9.40
C GLY A 62 -2.67 0.96 8.76
N ILE A 63 -1.47 0.51 8.36
CA ILE A 63 -1.27 -0.82 7.80
C ILE A 63 -1.58 -1.89 8.85
N GLY A 64 -1.09 -1.73 10.08
CA GLY A 64 -1.30 -2.68 11.17
C GLY A 64 -2.78 -2.90 11.48
N LEU A 65 -3.55 -1.81 11.57
CA LEU A 65 -5.00 -1.89 11.79
C LEU A 65 -5.72 -2.55 10.62
N GLY A 66 -5.38 -2.17 9.38
CA GLY A 66 -5.98 -2.78 8.18
C GLY A 66 -5.72 -4.28 8.10
N GLN A 67 -4.50 -4.73 8.42
CA GLN A 67 -4.17 -6.15 8.42
C GLN A 67 -4.83 -6.91 9.58
N ALA A 68 -4.94 -6.30 10.75
CA ALA A 68 -5.68 -6.89 11.87
C ALA A 68 -7.17 -7.10 11.52
N SER A 69 -7.81 -6.12 10.88
CA SER A 69 -9.18 -6.25 10.39
C SER A 69 -9.32 -7.35 9.35
N ASN A 70 -8.43 -7.39 8.35
CA ASN A 70 -8.45 -8.45 7.33
C ASN A 70 -8.29 -9.85 7.94
N ALA A 71 -7.40 -10.00 8.93
CA ALA A 71 -7.17 -11.26 9.62
C ALA A 71 -8.40 -11.70 10.43
N LEU A 72 -9.05 -10.79 11.15
CA LEU A 72 -10.27 -11.07 11.90
C LEU A 72 -11.42 -11.47 10.97
N ILE A 73 -11.66 -10.71 9.90
CA ILE A 73 -12.70 -11.00 8.91
C ILE A 73 -12.44 -12.35 8.23
N GLY A 74 -11.19 -12.62 7.83
CA GLY A 74 -10.83 -13.91 7.23
C GLY A 74 -11.03 -15.08 8.19
N ASN A 75 -10.72 -14.89 9.48
CA ASN A 75 -10.94 -15.91 10.51
C ASN A 75 -12.44 -16.17 10.75
N GLU A 76 -13.27 -15.12 10.82
CA GLU A 76 -14.73 -15.29 10.96
C GLU A 76 -15.36 -15.93 9.72
N GLN A 77 -14.94 -15.54 8.51
CA GLN A 77 -15.39 -16.19 7.27
C GLN A 77 -14.96 -17.66 7.19
N GLY A 78 -13.80 -18.00 7.75
CA GLY A 78 -13.30 -19.38 7.83
C GLY A 78 -13.98 -20.22 8.92
N ALA A 79 -14.35 -19.63 10.06
CA ALA A 79 -14.96 -20.32 11.19
C ALA A 79 -16.44 -20.71 10.97
N GLY A 80 -17.09 -20.16 9.94
CA GLY A 80 -18.44 -20.52 9.53
C GLY A 80 -18.54 -21.68 8.53
N ASN A 81 -17.41 -22.32 8.19
CA ASN A 81 -17.30 -23.56 7.42
C ASN A 81 -16.57 -24.64 8.25
#